data_AF-T1B550-F1
#
_entry.id   AF-T1B550-F1
#
_cell.length_a   1.000
_cell.length_b   1.000
_cell.length_c   1.000
_cell.angle_alpha   90.00
_cell.angle_beta   90.00
_cell.angle_gamma   90.00
#
_symmetry.space_group_name_H-M   'P 1'
#
loop_
_entity.id
_entity.type
_entity.pdbx_description
1 polymer ?
#
loop_
_entity_poly.entity_id
_entity_poly.type
_entity_poly.pdbx_seq_one_letter_code
_entity_poly.pdbx_strand_id
1 'polypeptide(L)' 'ALIAAFYSKGRQGSHVPVDYTFIRHLRKARGMGPGHFLYDHHETLFVTPDTASIDRIRNRRGSSRS' A
#
# COMPACT_ATOMS: atom_id res chain seq x y z
N ALA A 1 -3.88 -0.46 2.89
CA ALA A 1 -2.78 -1.18 3.56
C ALA A 1 -2.54 -2.59 3.01
N LEU A 2 -3.53 -3.51 3.00
CA LEU A 2 -3.32 -4.92 2.59
C LEU A 2 -2.64 -5.12 1.22
N ILE A 3 -3.12 -4.43 0.19
CA ILE A 3 -2.53 -4.50 -1.16
C ILE A 3 -1.06 -4.07 -1.15
N ALA A 4 -0.74 -2.98 -0.44
CA ALA A 4 0.62 -2.47 -0.36
C ALA A 4 1.55 -3.48 0.34
N ALA A 5 1.12 -4.06 1.46
CA ALA A 5 1.88 -5.10 2.15
C ALA A 5 2.09 -6.36 1.27
N PHE A 6 1.05 -6.80 0.55
CA PHE A 6 1.12 -7.99 -0.32
C PHE A 6 2.09 -7.83 -1.49
N TYR A 7 2.19 -6.63 -2.09
CA TYR A 7 3.14 -6.33 -3.18
C TYR A 7 4.48 -5.79 -2.69
N SER A 8 4.76 -5.88 -1.39
CA SER A 8 6.04 -5.50 -0.80
C SER A 8 6.96 -6.70 -0.59
N LYS A 9 8.20 -6.46 -0.15
CA LYS A 9 9.10 -7.51 0.31
C LYS A 9 8.58 -8.24 1.57
N GLY A 10 7.71 -7.59 2.35
CA GLY A 10 7.12 -8.14 3.58
C GLY A 10 5.92 -9.06 3.37
N ARG A 11 5.59 -9.47 2.13
CA ARG A 11 4.37 -10.22 1.81
C ARG A 11 4.14 -11.53 2.59
N GLN A 12 5.19 -12.14 3.13
CA GLN A 12 5.13 -13.38 3.93
C GLN A 12 5.16 -13.13 5.44
N GLY A 13 5.36 -11.87 5.86
CA GLY A 13 5.44 -11.48 7.26
C GLY A 13 4.07 -11.33 7.90
N SER A 14 4.00 -11.60 9.20
CA SER A 14 2.92 -11.12 10.06
C SER A 14 3.25 -9.71 10.57
N HIS A 15 2.23 -8.88 10.80
CA HIS A 15 2.39 -7.55 11.40
C HIS A 15 3.33 -6.61 10.60
N VAL A 16 3.17 -6.58 9.28
CA VAL A 16 3.94 -5.74 8.35
C VAL A 16 3.56 -4.26 8.54
N PRO A 17 4.51 -3.35 8.80
CA PRO A 17 4.24 -1.91 8.87
C PRO A 17 4.00 -1.34 7.48
N VAL A 18 2.95 -0.52 7.34
CA VAL A 18 2.59 0.20 6.11
C VAL A 18 2.25 1.63 6.46
N ASP A 19 3.05 2.56 5.94
CA ASP A 19 2.80 3.98 6.13
C ASP A 19 1.72 4.48 5.18
N TYR A 20 0.85 5.35 5.69
CA TYR A 20 -0.14 6.06 4.91
C TYR A 20 -0.11 7.55 5.21
N THR A 21 -0.28 8.35 4.18
CA THR A 21 -0.33 9.81 4.26
C THR A 21 -1.17 10.35 3.11
N PHE A 22 -1.54 11.63 3.19
CA PHE A 22 -2.22 12.30 2.09
C PHE A 22 -1.26 12.59 0.94
N ILE A 23 -1.76 12.54 -0.31
CA ILE A 23 -0.93 12.78 -1.52
C ILE A 23 -0.24 14.15 -1.49
N ARG A 24 -0.88 15.17 -0.93
CA ARG A 24 -0.29 16.53 -0.79
C ARG A 24 0.96 16.57 0.09
N HIS A 25 1.17 15.56 0.94
CA HIS A 25 2.36 15.43 1.78
C HIS A 25 3.52 14.71 1.04
N LEU A 26 3.28 14.21 -0.18
CA LEU A 26 4.32 13.62 -1.02
C LEU A 26 5.07 14.69 -1.82
N ARG A 27 6.40 14.62 -1.85
CA ARG A 27 7.27 15.53 -2.59
C ARG A 27 8.33 14.78 -3.38
N LYS A 28 8.50 15.13 -4.66
CA LYS A 28 9.61 14.63 -5.47
C LYS A 28 10.85 15.49 -5.22
N ALA A 29 11.85 14.95 -4.53
CA ALA A 29 13.09 15.69 -4.34
C ALA A 29 13.89 15.76 -5.64
N ARG A 30 14.59 16.88 -5.85
CA ARG A 30 15.47 17.05 -7.01
C ARG A 30 16.59 16.01 -6.94
N GLY A 31 16.82 15.32 -8.06
CA GLY A 31 17.87 14.31 -8.19
C GLY A 31 17.48 12.89 -7.76
N MET A 32 16.26 12.64 -7.27
CA MET A 32 15.81 11.27 -7.02
C MET A 32 15.38 10.58 -8.33
N GLY A 33 15.73 9.29 -8.43
CA GLY A 33 15.30 8.44 -9.54
C GLY A 33 13.78 8.25 -9.62
N PRO A 34 13.27 7.74 -10.77
CA PRO A 34 11.85 7.42 -10.91
C PRO A 34 11.39 6.42 -9.85
N GLY A 35 10.15 6.60 -9.36
CA GLY A 35 9.57 5.73 -8.32
C GLY A 35 9.93 6.10 -6.88
N HIS A 36 10.74 7.13 -6.65
CA HIS A 36 11.06 7.61 -5.31
C HIS A 36 10.41 8.96 -4.97
N PHE A 37 9.91 9.06 -3.74
CA PHE A 37 9.29 10.25 -3.17
C PHE A 37 9.69 10.40 -1.70
N LEU A 38 9.75 11.64 -1.23
CA LEU A 38 9.79 11.98 0.18
C LEU A 38 8.37 12.22 0.68
N TYR A 39 8.11 11.94 1.94
CA TYR A 39 6.82 12.15 2.56
C TYR A 39 6.96 12.55 4.02
N ASP A 40 5.96 13.29 4.51
CA ASP A 40 5.83 13.68 5.91
C ASP A 40 4.40 13.38 6.43
N HIS A 41 4.17 13.65 7.72
CA HIS A 41 2.88 13.49 8.41
C HIS A 41 2.18 12.18 8.05
N HIS A 42 2.88 11.08 8.27
CA HIS A 42 2.37 9.74 8.04
C HIS A 42 1.98 9.08 9.36
N GLU A 43 1.09 8.11 9.24
CA GLU A 43 0.80 7.16 10.30
C GLU A 43 1.11 5.75 9.80
N THR A 44 1.47 4.85 10.72
CA THR A 44 1.85 3.48 10.40
C THR A 44 0.73 2.53 10.79
N LEU A 45 0.27 1.72 9.84
CA LEU A 45 -0.65 0.62 10.07
C LEU A 45 0.11 -0.69 10.06
N PHE A 46 -0.17 -1.57 11.03
CA PHE A 46 0.37 -2.91 11.05
C PHE A 46 -0.65 -3.88 10.46
N VAL A 47 -0.27 -4.61 9.42
CA VAL A 47 -1.17 -5.53 8.71
C VAL A 47 -0.52 -6.89 8.46
N THR A 48 -1.30 -7.95 8.52
CA THR A 48 -0.89 -9.27 8.05
C THR A 48 -1.56 -9.51 6.70
N PRO A 49 -0.82 -9.46 5.58
CA PRO A 49 -1.40 -9.68 4.26
C PRO A 49 -1.82 -11.15 4.07
N ASP A 50 -3.03 -11.39 3.62
CA ASP A 50 -3.53 -12.72 3.27
C ASP A 50 -4.05 -12.78 1.82
N THR A 51 -3.79 -13.89 1.13
CA THR A 51 -4.15 -14.06 -0.29
C THR A 51 -5.67 -14.01 -0.52
N ALA A 52 -6.46 -14.59 0.39
CA ALA A 52 -7.91 -14.65 0.27
C ALA A 52 -8.55 -13.24 0.26
N SER A 53 -8.11 -12.34 1.13
CA SER A 53 -8.56 -10.95 1.16
C SER A 53 -8.16 -10.19 -0.10
N ILE A 54 -6.95 -10.43 -0.63
CA ILE A 54 -6.50 -9.79 -1.88
C ILE A 54 -7.35 -10.24 -3.06
N ASP A 55 -7.65 -11.53 -3.17
CA ASP A 55 -8.49 -12.07 -4.23
C ASP A 55 -9.91 -11.52 -4.18
N ARG A 56 -10.48 -11.37 -2.98
CA ARG A 56 -11.78 -10.69 -2.79
C ARG A 56 -11.75 -9.24 -3.29
N ILE A 57 -10.69 -8.48 -2.97
CA ILE A 57 -10.56 -7.09 -3.42
C ILE A 57 -10.43 -7.01 -4.95
N ARG A 58 -9.70 -7.94 -5.58
CA ARG A 58 -9.58 -8.01 -7.05
C ARG A 58 -10.92 -8.32 -7.72
N ASN A 59 -11.69 -9.25 -7.17
CA ASN A 59 -12.95 -9.72 -7.75
C ASN A 59 -14.11 -8.74 -7.57
N ARG A 60 -13.97 -7.74 -6.69
CA ARG A 60 -14.99 -6.72 -6.43
C ARG A 60 -15.33 -5.83 -7.63
N ARG A 61 -14.46 -5.80 -8.66
CA ARG A 61 -14.71 -5.08 -9.92
C ARG A 61 -15.70 -5.77 -10.87
N GLY A 62 -16.08 -7.03 -10.59
CA GLY A 62 -17.04 -7.79 -11.41
C GLY A 62 -18.51 -7.65 -11.00
N SER A 63 -18.80 -7.20 -9.77
CA SER A 63 -20.15 -7.30 -9.18
C SER A 63 -20.92 -5.97 -9.09
N SER A 64 -20.44 -4.88 -9.69
CA SER A 64 -21.12 -3.56 -9.70
C SER A 64 -21.49 -3.06 -11.10
N ARG A 65 -21.48 -3.95 -12.11
CA ARG A 65 -22.02 -3.68 -13.45
C ARG A 65 -23.27 -4.53 -13.67
N SER A 66 -24.33 -4.23 -12.95
CA SER A 66 -25.72 -4.60 -13.26
C SER A 66 -26.62 -3.51 -12.71
#